data_AF-A0A0V1NK75-F1
#
_entry.id   AF-A0A0V1NK75-F1
#
_cell.length_a   1.000
_cell.length_b   1.000
_cell.length_c   1.000
_cell.angle_alpha   90.00
_cell.angle_beta   90.00
_cell.angle_gamma   90.00
#
_symmetry.space_group_name_H-M   'P 1'
#
loop_
_entity.id
_entity.type
_entity.pdbx_description
1 polymer ?
#
loop_
_entity_poly.entity_id
_entity_poly.type
_entity_poly.pdbx_seq_one_letter_code
_entity_poly.pdbx_strand_id
1 'polypeptide(L)'
;MDYAKLNRRRNCLKGRMNRLCQDLDALIRQPESRIDVKMTLDSISKLLERCQEAQDAVEAVITDDDEIEKETQRWMDFEREIRSARGRAERYLEMNTEPVDSKKSSPNSPSAKLPTWSIPKFTGKVLDFPSFWEQFNAGIHDNAELADVTKFIYLRSLLEGEGLKAIDGYAVTQGNYPDPGNLTDRLR
;
A
#
# COMPACT_ATOMS: atom_id res chain seq x y z
N MET A 1 -27.07 -18.56 -7.72
CA MET A 1 -25.62 -18.87 -7.59
C MET A 1 -25.50 -19.90 -6.48
N ASP A 2 -24.67 -20.94 -6.60
CA ASP A 2 -24.59 -22.02 -5.60
C ASP A 2 -23.89 -21.54 -4.32
N TYR A 3 -24.58 -21.60 -3.18
CA TYR A 3 -24.06 -21.24 -1.85
C TYR A 3 -22.74 -21.96 -1.54
N ALA A 4 -22.62 -23.24 -1.89
CA ALA A 4 -21.41 -24.01 -1.64
C ALA A 4 -20.20 -23.44 -2.40
N LYS A 5 -20.43 -23.00 -3.65
CA LYS A 5 -19.38 -22.38 -4.49
C LYS A 5 -18.97 -21.01 -3.95
N LEU A 6 -19.93 -20.20 -3.51
CA LEU A 6 -19.69 -18.88 -2.90
C LEU A 6 -18.88 -19.02 -1.61
N ASN A 7 -19.32 -19.89 -0.71
CA ASN A 7 -18.66 -20.14 0.56
C ASN A 7 -17.23 -20.71 0.36
N ARG A 8 -17.02 -21.60 -0.62
CA ARG A 8 -15.68 -22.10 -0.97
C ARG A 8 -14.75 -20.99 -1.45
N ARG A 9 -15.22 -20.08 -2.32
CA ARG A 9 -14.43 -18.93 -2.80
C ARG A 9 -14.04 -18.02 -1.63
N ARG A 10 -15.00 -17.67 -0.77
CA ARG A 10 -14.77 -16.86 0.43
C ARG A 10 -13.73 -17.50 1.35
N ASN A 11 -13.88 -18.78 1.67
CA ASN A 11 -12.94 -19.47 2.58
C ASN A 11 -11.53 -19.56 2.01
N CYS A 12 -11.38 -19.67 0.68
CA CYS A 12 -10.06 -19.59 0.03
C CYS A 12 -9.41 -18.21 0.21
N LEU A 13 -10.19 -17.13 0.09
CA LEU A 13 -9.71 -15.77 0.33
C LEU A 13 -9.35 -15.54 1.80
N LYS A 14 -10.19 -16.00 2.74
CA LYS A 14 -9.89 -15.98 4.19
C LYS A 14 -8.59 -16.73 4.52
N GLY A 15 -8.37 -17.88 3.91
CA GLY A 15 -7.12 -18.64 4.07
C GLY A 15 -5.89 -17.89 3.56
N ARG A 16 -5.99 -17.19 2.42
CA ARG A 16 -4.92 -16.31 1.92
C ARG A 16 -4.68 -15.11 2.83
N MET A 17 -5.75 -14.52 3.37
CA MET A 17 -5.66 -13.41 4.33
C MET A 17 -4.90 -13.82 5.58
N ASN A 18 -5.25 -14.97 6.16
CA ASN A 18 -4.57 -15.48 7.35
C ASN A 18 -3.06 -15.68 7.13
N ARG A 19 -2.63 -16.13 5.94
CA ARG A 19 -1.20 -16.24 5.59
C ARG A 19 -0.53 -14.87 5.54
N LEU A 20 -1.14 -13.88 4.89
CA LEU A 20 -0.59 -12.52 4.88
C LEU A 20 -0.51 -11.91 6.28
N CYS A 21 -1.48 -12.17 7.17
CA CYS A 21 -1.40 -11.74 8.56
C CYS A 21 -0.25 -12.44 9.31
N GLN A 22 -0.01 -13.72 9.07
CA GLN A 22 1.13 -14.45 9.65
C GLN A 22 2.46 -13.94 9.12
N ASP A 23 2.56 -13.67 7.82
CA ASP A 23 3.75 -13.10 7.19
C ASP A 23 4.01 -11.70 7.77
N LEU A 24 2.97 -10.88 7.92
CA LEU A 24 3.04 -9.57 8.57
C LEU A 24 3.55 -9.68 10.01
N ASP A 25 3.02 -10.63 10.79
CA ASP A 25 3.45 -10.88 12.17
C ASP A 25 4.91 -11.39 12.25
N ALA A 26 5.41 -12.08 11.23
CA ALA A 26 6.82 -12.47 11.13
C ALA A 26 7.71 -11.27 10.79
N LEU A 27 7.30 -10.43 9.84
CA LEU A 27 8.02 -9.23 9.42
C LEU A 27 8.17 -8.22 10.57
N ILE A 28 7.15 -8.04 11.40
CA ILE A 28 7.26 -7.13 12.57
C ILE A 28 8.20 -7.67 13.68
N ARG A 29 8.51 -8.98 13.67
CA ARG A 29 9.45 -9.60 14.63
C ARG A 29 10.90 -9.59 14.13
N GLN A 30 11.11 -9.47 12.81
CA GLN A 30 12.42 -9.40 12.18
C GLN A 30 12.55 -8.04 11.47
N PRO A 31 13.17 -7.03 12.12
CA PRO A 31 13.10 -5.64 11.70
C PRO A 31 14.00 -5.30 10.50
N GLU A 32 13.99 -6.12 9.46
CA GLU A 32 14.89 -6.00 8.31
C GLU A 32 14.34 -5.05 7.23
N SER A 33 13.01 -4.88 7.12
CA SER A 33 12.40 -4.06 6.07
C SER A 33 11.02 -3.51 6.43
N ARG A 34 10.94 -2.19 6.65
CA ARG A 34 9.66 -1.47 6.85
C ARG A 34 8.82 -1.42 5.58
N ILE A 35 9.47 -1.51 4.41
CA ILE A 35 8.80 -1.51 3.11
C ILE A 35 7.99 -2.79 2.94
N ASP A 36 8.54 -3.96 3.31
CA ASP A 36 7.81 -5.23 3.22
C ASP A 36 6.59 -5.25 4.13
N VAL A 37 6.67 -4.65 5.32
CA VAL A 37 5.52 -4.45 6.21
C VAL A 37 4.45 -3.57 5.53
N LYS A 38 4.84 -2.43 4.92
CA LYS A 38 3.91 -1.55 4.19
C LYS A 38 3.28 -2.24 2.98
N MET A 39 4.05 -2.99 2.19
CA MET A 39 3.57 -3.73 1.03
C MET A 39 2.62 -4.87 1.41
N THR A 40 2.92 -5.55 2.51
CA THR A 40 2.04 -6.59 3.05
C THR A 40 0.74 -5.99 3.58
N LEU A 41 0.77 -4.82 4.22
CA LEU A 41 -0.43 -4.06 4.63
C LEU A 41 -1.30 -3.64 3.43
N ASP A 42 -0.70 -3.18 2.33
CA ASP A 42 -1.42 -2.87 1.08
C ASP A 42 -2.06 -4.13 0.47
N SER A 43 -1.31 -5.23 0.44
CA SER A 43 -1.80 -6.54 -0.04
C SER A 43 -2.96 -7.06 0.81
N ILE A 44 -2.91 -6.89 2.13
CA ILE A 44 -4.01 -7.19 3.06
C ILE A 44 -5.21 -6.30 2.76
N SER A 45 -5.02 -5.00 2.54
CA SER A 45 -6.14 -4.08 2.25
C SER A 45 -6.87 -4.48 0.96
N LYS A 46 -6.13 -4.73 -0.12
CA LYS A 46 -6.70 -5.21 -1.40
C LYS A 46 -7.38 -6.58 -1.28
N LEU A 47 -6.82 -7.49 -0.49
CA LEU A 47 -7.43 -8.81 -0.28
C LEU A 47 -8.68 -8.73 0.61
N LEU A 48 -8.75 -7.75 1.52
CA LEU A 48 -9.91 -7.51 2.38
C LEU A 48 -11.11 -7.06 1.56
N GLU A 49 -10.92 -6.17 0.59
CA GLU A 49 -11.98 -5.77 -0.36
C GLU A 49 -12.57 -6.99 -1.09
N ARG A 50 -11.70 -7.87 -1.61
CA ARG A 50 -12.15 -9.12 -2.27
C ARG A 50 -12.86 -10.09 -1.32
N CYS A 51 -12.45 -10.11 -0.06
CA CYS A 51 -13.07 -10.87 1.01
C CYS A 51 -14.49 -10.34 1.28
N GLN A 52 -14.66 -9.01 1.36
CA GLN A 52 -15.96 -8.36 1.57
C GLN A 52 -16.92 -8.65 0.41
N GLU A 53 -16.48 -8.49 -0.84
CA GLU A 53 -17.31 -8.84 -2.01
C GLU A 53 -17.81 -10.30 -1.97
N ALA A 54 -16.95 -11.21 -1.49
CA ALA A 54 -17.32 -12.62 -1.35
C ALA A 54 -18.24 -12.87 -0.16
N GLN A 55 -18.15 -12.08 0.90
CA GLN A 55 -19.06 -12.10 2.04
C GLN A 55 -20.45 -11.60 1.64
N ASP A 56 -20.52 -10.43 1.00
CA ASP A 56 -21.78 -9.84 0.54
C ASP A 56 -22.53 -10.81 -0.39
N ALA A 57 -21.81 -11.50 -1.27
CA ALA A 57 -22.38 -12.51 -2.16
C ALA A 57 -22.92 -13.74 -1.41
N VAL A 58 -22.29 -14.14 -0.30
CA VAL A 58 -22.77 -15.23 0.57
C VAL A 58 -24.01 -14.78 1.34
N GLU A 59 -23.97 -13.60 1.96
CA GLU A 59 -25.10 -13.05 2.72
C GLU A 59 -26.35 -12.86 1.86
N ALA A 60 -26.18 -12.45 0.59
CA ALA A 60 -27.28 -12.28 -0.36
C ALA A 60 -28.06 -13.57 -0.68
N VAL A 61 -27.51 -14.76 -0.37
CA VAL A 61 -28.16 -16.05 -0.63
C VAL A 61 -28.58 -16.78 0.65
N ILE A 62 -28.22 -16.27 1.83
CA ILE A 62 -28.72 -16.79 3.11
C ILE A 62 -30.07 -16.13 3.37
N THR A 63 -31.09 -16.94 3.64
CA THR A 63 -32.46 -16.46 3.90
C THR A 63 -32.95 -16.78 5.30
N ASP A 64 -32.17 -17.53 6.08
CA ASP A 64 -32.48 -17.91 7.45
C ASP A 64 -31.86 -16.89 8.42
N ASP A 65 -32.70 -16.25 9.23
CA ASP A 65 -32.28 -15.15 10.11
C ASP A 65 -31.26 -15.60 11.17
N ASP A 66 -31.43 -16.81 11.73
CA ASP A 66 -30.48 -17.38 12.70
C ASP A 66 -29.12 -17.68 12.04
N GLU A 67 -29.11 -18.11 10.78
CA GLU A 67 -27.89 -18.35 10.00
C GLU A 67 -27.20 -17.04 9.59
N ILE A 68 -27.96 -15.99 9.26
CA ILE A 68 -27.44 -14.64 9.02
C ILE A 68 -26.73 -14.11 10.27
N GLU A 69 -27.33 -14.22 11.46
CA GLU A 69 -26.72 -13.73 12.70
C GLU A 69 -25.42 -14.46 13.01
N LYS A 70 -25.41 -15.80 12.91
CA LYS A 70 -24.20 -16.62 13.11
C LYS A 70 -23.11 -16.27 12.11
N GLU A 71 -23.48 -16.03 10.86
CA GLU A 71 -22.53 -15.68 9.80
C GLU A 71 -21.95 -14.28 10.02
N THR A 72 -22.79 -13.31 10.40
CA THR A 72 -22.36 -11.95 10.77
C THR A 72 -21.35 -12.00 11.91
N GLN A 73 -21.61 -12.79 12.96
CA GLN A 73 -20.69 -12.94 14.08
C GLN A 73 -19.34 -13.53 13.66
N ARG A 74 -19.35 -14.59 12.82
CA ARG A 74 -18.13 -15.20 12.27
C ARG A 74 -17.34 -14.23 11.39
N TRP A 75 -18.02 -13.34 10.68
CA TRP A 75 -17.38 -12.30 9.87
C TRP A 75 -16.72 -11.24 10.75
N MET A 76 -17.45 -10.72 11.75
CA MET A 76 -16.90 -9.75 12.72
C MET A 76 -15.67 -10.29 13.45
N ASP A 77 -15.67 -11.58 13.82
CA ASP A 77 -14.50 -12.23 14.43
C ASP A 77 -13.30 -12.25 13.48
N PHE A 78 -13.53 -12.58 12.22
CA PHE A 78 -12.48 -12.56 11.19
C PHE A 78 -11.92 -11.14 10.95
N GLU A 79 -12.79 -10.13 10.85
CA GLU A 79 -12.36 -8.74 10.67
C GLU A 79 -11.57 -8.22 11.88
N ARG A 80 -11.95 -8.60 13.10
CA ARG A 80 -11.24 -8.22 14.32
C ARG A 80 -9.80 -8.73 14.32
N GLU A 81 -9.58 -9.97 13.87
CA GLU A 81 -8.22 -10.52 13.77
C GLU A 81 -7.36 -9.76 12.75
N ILE A 82 -7.92 -9.43 11.59
CA ILE A 82 -7.22 -8.63 10.56
C ILE A 82 -6.90 -7.24 11.09
N ARG A 83 -7.87 -6.57 11.73
CA ARG A 83 -7.69 -5.25 12.34
C ARG A 83 -6.59 -5.28 13.39
N SER A 84 -6.56 -6.33 14.22
CA SER A 84 -5.53 -6.54 15.23
C SER A 84 -4.14 -6.70 14.60
N ALA A 85 -4.00 -7.54 13.56
CA ALA A 85 -2.74 -7.71 12.83
C ALA A 85 -2.25 -6.41 12.18
N ARG A 86 -3.15 -5.68 11.50
CA ARG A 86 -2.84 -4.37 10.92
C ARG A 86 -2.39 -3.37 11.98
N GLY A 87 -3.11 -3.28 13.09
CA GLY A 87 -2.77 -2.36 14.19
C GLY A 87 -1.40 -2.65 14.80
N ARG A 88 -1.01 -3.94 14.92
CA ARG A 88 0.35 -4.30 15.36
C ARG A 88 1.42 -3.81 14.38
N ALA A 89 1.20 -4.01 13.09
CA ALA A 89 2.14 -3.58 12.05
C ALA A 89 2.22 -2.06 11.89
N GLU A 90 1.09 -1.36 11.96
CA GLU A 90 1.05 0.10 11.94
C GLU A 90 1.80 0.69 13.15
N ARG A 91 1.59 0.14 14.35
CA ARG A 91 2.35 0.53 15.54
C ARG A 91 3.84 0.25 15.42
N TYR A 92 4.23 -0.87 14.82
CA TYR A 92 5.63 -1.18 14.53
C TYR A 92 6.24 -0.13 13.58
N LEU A 93 5.50 0.26 12.54
CA LEU A 93 5.94 1.30 11.62
C LEU A 93 6.05 2.67 12.31
N GLU A 94 5.16 3.01 13.25
CA GLU A 94 5.24 4.27 13.99
C GLU A 94 6.43 4.31 14.97
N MET A 95 6.71 3.22 15.67
CA MET A 95 7.76 3.15 16.70
C MET A 95 9.19 3.18 16.14
N ASN A 96 9.38 2.75 14.89
CA ASN A 96 10.68 2.69 14.22
C ASN A 96 10.90 3.82 13.18
N THR A 97 10.15 4.91 13.26
CA THR A 97 10.48 6.17 12.56
C THR A 97 11.54 6.91 13.37
N GLU A 98 12.78 6.98 12.86
CA GLU A 98 13.78 7.90 13.40
C GLU A 98 13.29 9.36 13.25
N PRO A 99 13.47 10.20 14.28
CA PRO A 99 13.17 11.62 14.19
C PRO A 99 14.20 12.30 13.30
N VAL A 100 13.79 12.77 12.13
CA VAL A 100 14.61 13.73 11.37
C VAL A 100 14.66 15.03 12.16
N ASP A 101 15.89 15.45 12.50
CA ASP A 101 16.27 16.63 13.27
C ASP A 101 15.26 17.78 13.31
N SER A 102 14.80 18.15 14.51
CA SER A 102 14.41 19.52 14.83
C SER A 102 14.59 19.78 16.32
N LYS A 103 15.47 20.73 16.61
CA LYS A 103 15.83 21.23 17.94
C LYS A 103 14.61 21.73 18.74
N LYS A 104 14.62 21.33 20.02
CA LYS A 104 14.09 21.99 21.24
C LYS A 104 12.58 21.93 21.56
N SER A 105 12.40 21.56 22.84
CA SER A 105 11.33 21.82 23.82
C SER A 105 9.98 21.09 23.73
N SER A 106 9.87 20.03 24.55
CA SER A 106 8.88 19.80 25.64
C SER A 106 7.35 19.80 25.36
N PRO A 107 6.56 19.10 26.20
CA PRO A 107 5.52 18.18 25.74
C PRO A 107 4.08 18.71 25.83
N ASN A 108 3.17 17.93 25.24
CA ASN A 108 1.69 17.99 25.24
C ASN A 108 1.02 18.89 24.20
N SER A 109 0.47 18.27 23.15
CA SER A 109 -0.94 18.39 22.69
C SER A 109 -1.14 17.64 21.36
N PRO A 110 -2.39 17.27 20.99
CA PRO A 110 -2.72 16.02 20.32
C PRO A 110 -2.36 16.03 18.83
N SER A 111 -1.74 14.96 18.37
CA SER A 111 -1.37 14.76 16.96
C SER A 111 -2.63 14.76 16.08
N ALA A 112 -2.84 15.86 15.36
CA ALA A 112 -3.76 15.91 14.23
C ALA A 112 -3.31 14.86 13.21
N LYS A 113 -4.20 13.91 12.88
CA LYS A 113 -3.98 12.92 11.82
C LYS A 113 -3.78 13.66 10.49
N LEU A 114 -2.55 13.71 10.00
CA LEU A 114 -2.26 14.22 8.66
C LEU A 114 -2.67 13.18 7.61
N PRO A 115 -3.28 13.61 6.49
CA PRO A 115 -3.64 12.71 5.40
C PRO A 115 -2.39 12.04 4.83
N THR A 116 -2.54 10.76 4.46
CA THR A 116 -1.52 9.93 3.83
C THR A 116 -1.00 10.63 2.58
N TRP A 117 0.26 11.10 2.61
CA TRP A 117 0.90 11.76 1.48
C TRP A 117 0.99 10.78 0.30
N SER A 118 0.25 11.07 -0.77
CA SER A 118 0.29 10.31 -2.02
C SER A 118 0.87 11.22 -3.10
N ILE A 119 1.91 10.74 -3.80
CA ILE A 119 2.49 11.47 -4.92
C ILE A 119 1.46 11.41 -6.07
N PRO A 120 0.96 12.56 -6.55
CA PRO A 120 0.00 12.57 -7.64
C PRO A 120 0.65 12.06 -8.93
N LYS A 121 -0.15 11.41 -9.79
CA LYS A 121 0.34 10.95 -11.09
C LYS A 121 0.69 12.14 -11.99
N PHE A 122 1.79 12.01 -12.73
CA PHE A 122 2.27 13.03 -13.64
C PHE A 122 1.91 12.69 -15.08
N THR A 123 1.14 13.58 -15.71
CA THR A 123 0.56 13.37 -17.05
C THR A 123 1.47 13.85 -18.19
N GLY A 124 2.58 14.53 -17.88
CA GLY A 124 3.51 15.09 -18.87
C GLY A 124 3.53 16.62 -18.99
N LYS A 125 2.70 17.35 -18.23
CA LYS A 125 2.70 18.82 -18.24
C LYS A 125 4.00 19.38 -17.66
N VAL A 126 4.85 19.96 -18.50
CA VAL A 126 6.17 20.52 -18.10
C VAL A 126 6.09 21.47 -16.90
N LEU A 127 5.03 22.28 -16.81
CA LEU A 127 4.84 23.23 -15.70
C LEU A 127 4.64 22.55 -14.34
N ASP A 128 4.07 21.34 -14.34
CA ASP A 128 3.82 20.56 -13.13
C ASP A 128 5.03 19.67 -12.76
N PHE A 129 6.00 19.53 -13.67
CA PHE A 129 7.15 18.65 -13.49
C PHE A 129 8.02 19.00 -12.27
N PRO A 130 8.34 20.28 -11.98
CA PRO A 130 9.12 20.62 -10.79
C PRO A 130 8.43 20.17 -9.49
N SER A 131 7.13 20.42 -9.37
CA SER A 131 6.36 20.04 -8.17
C SER A 131 6.20 18.53 -8.04
N PHE A 132 6.02 17.81 -9.17
CA PHE A 132 6.03 16.36 -9.19
C PHE A 132 7.39 15.81 -8.77
N TRP A 133 8.48 16.34 -9.34
CA TRP A 133 9.83 15.85 -9.08
C TRP A 133 10.26 16.11 -7.65
N GLU A 134 9.91 17.25 -7.04
CA GLU A 134 10.18 17.48 -5.61
C GLU A 134 9.50 16.44 -4.71
N GLN A 135 8.25 16.08 -5.01
CA GLN A 135 7.51 15.06 -4.26
C GLN A 135 8.06 13.65 -4.49
N PHE A 136 8.40 13.32 -5.74
CA PHE A 136 9.07 12.08 -6.09
C PHE A 136 10.47 12.00 -5.47
N ASN A 137 11.17 13.12 -5.39
CA ASN A 137 12.53 13.20 -4.85
C ASN A 137 12.54 12.87 -3.37
N ALA A 138 11.73 13.62 -2.60
CA ALA A 138 11.61 13.47 -1.16
C ALA A 138 11.01 12.12 -0.74
N GLY A 139 10.21 11.47 -1.58
CA GLY A 139 9.59 10.18 -1.28
C GLY A 139 10.36 8.95 -1.76
N ILE A 140 11.10 9.04 -2.88
CA ILE A 140 11.59 7.87 -3.62
C ILE A 140 13.04 8.04 -4.11
N HIS A 141 13.40 9.18 -4.74
CA HIS A 141 14.73 9.34 -5.35
C HIS A 141 15.86 9.45 -4.32
N ASP A 142 15.67 10.24 -3.25
CA ASP A 142 16.65 10.45 -2.16
C ASP A 142 16.73 9.25 -1.20
N ASN A 143 15.88 8.23 -1.38
CA ASN A 143 15.93 7.03 -0.56
C ASN A 143 17.12 6.14 -0.98
N ALA A 144 18.17 6.14 -0.17
CA ALA A 144 19.38 5.33 -0.39
C ALA A 144 19.16 3.81 -0.22
N GLU A 145 18.06 3.39 0.40
CA GLU A 145 17.70 1.97 0.57
C GLU A 145 17.05 1.38 -0.70
N LEU A 146 16.62 2.22 -1.65
CA LEU A 146 16.05 1.77 -2.92
C LEU A 146 17.13 1.70 -3.99
N ALA A 147 17.24 0.53 -4.63
CA ALA A 147 18.03 0.40 -5.85
C ALA A 147 17.42 1.23 -6.99
N ASP A 148 18.25 1.76 -7.89
CA ASP A 148 17.80 2.64 -8.97
C ASP A 148 16.77 1.98 -9.91
N VAL A 149 16.86 0.66 -10.10
CA VAL A 149 15.84 -0.09 -10.85
C VAL A 149 14.47 -0.03 -10.17
N THR A 150 14.43 -0.07 -8.84
CA THR A 150 13.21 0.00 -8.04
C THR A 150 12.65 1.42 -8.06
N LYS A 151 13.51 2.44 -7.93
CA LYS A 151 13.14 3.84 -8.13
C LYS A 151 12.55 4.05 -9.52
N PHE A 152 13.10 3.39 -10.53
CA PHE A 152 12.59 3.48 -11.90
C PHE A 152 11.20 2.83 -12.06
N ILE A 153 10.98 1.67 -11.45
CA ILE A 153 9.65 1.02 -11.43
C ILE A 153 8.61 1.96 -10.81
N TYR A 154 8.95 2.60 -9.69
CA TYR A 154 8.07 3.58 -9.04
C TYR A 154 7.81 4.81 -9.90
N LEU A 155 8.87 5.41 -10.47
CA LEU A 155 8.75 6.53 -11.39
C LEU A 155 7.78 6.20 -12.53
N ARG A 156 7.97 5.06 -13.20
CA ARG A 156 7.11 4.62 -14.31
C ARG A 156 5.66 4.41 -13.88
N SER A 157 5.41 3.95 -12.65
CA SER A 157 4.05 3.73 -12.14
C SER A 157 3.28 5.04 -11.87
N LEU A 158 4.02 6.14 -11.65
CA LEU A 158 3.47 7.47 -11.38
C LEU A 158 3.36 8.32 -12.64
N LEU A 159 3.87 7.84 -13.77
CA LEU A 159 3.81 8.53 -15.07
C LEU A 159 2.62 8.06 -15.90
N GLU A 160 1.94 9.01 -16.53
CA GLU A 160 0.85 8.79 -17.48
C GLU A 160 1.01 9.70 -18.70
N GLY A 161 0.29 9.41 -19.79
CA GLY A 161 0.23 10.29 -20.95
C GLY A 161 1.61 10.60 -21.56
N GLU A 162 1.91 11.88 -21.70
CA GLU A 162 3.20 12.36 -22.23
C GLU A 162 4.37 12.10 -21.27
N GLY A 163 4.09 12.08 -19.96
CA GLY A 163 5.06 11.70 -18.94
C GLY A 163 5.58 10.27 -19.12
N LEU A 164 4.67 9.34 -19.43
CA LEU A 164 5.05 7.94 -19.69
C LEU A 164 5.79 7.81 -21.04
N LYS A 165 5.36 8.55 -22.07
CA LYS A 165 6.03 8.57 -23.39
C LYS A 165 7.48 9.05 -23.31
N ALA A 166 7.79 9.98 -22.42
CA ALA A 166 9.15 10.48 -22.21
C ALA A 166 10.14 9.37 -21.81
N ILE A 167 9.65 8.28 -21.19
CA ILE A 167 10.47 7.15 -20.73
C ILE A 167 10.23 5.85 -21.51
N ASP A 168 9.35 5.83 -22.51
CA ASP A 168 8.89 4.61 -23.21
C ASP A 168 10.03 3.88 -23.97
N GLY A 169 11.13 4.58 -24.27
CA GLY A 169 12.32 4.02 -24.89
C GLY A 169 13.38 3.48 -23.91
N TYR A 170 13.17 3.62 -22.59
CA TYR A 170 14.12 3.17 -21.58
C TYR A 170 13.70 1.79 -21.05
N ALA A 171 14.60 0.81 -21.14
CA ALA A 171 14.46 -0.44 -20.41
C ALA A 171 14.54 -0.18 -18.90
N VAL A 172 13.57 -0.68 -18.13
CA VAL A 172 13.54 -0.53 -16.66
C VAL A 172 14.64 -1.39 -16.03
N THR A 173 15.83 -0.81 -15.91
CA THR A 173 17.05 -1.46 -15.42
C THR A 173 17.85 -0.47 -14.58
N GLN A 174 18.76 -0.97 -13.74
CA GLN A 174 19.50 -0.13 -12.78
C GLN A 174 20.32 0.97 -13.46
N GLY A 175 21.04 0.65 -14.54
CA GLY A 175 21.87 1.62 -15.27
C GLY A 175 21.09 2.58 -16.18
N ASN A 176 19.77 2.47 -16.22
CA ASN A 176 18.93 3.21 -17.16
C ASN A 176 17.87 4.07 -16.43
N TYR A 177 18.04 4.23 -15.11
CA TYR A 177 17.25 5.13 -14.30
C TYR A 177 17.52 6.59 -14.71
N PRO A 178 16.48 7.34 -15.14
CA PRO A 178 16.68 8.65 -15.74
C PRO A 178 16.95 9.75 -14.70
N ASP A 179 17.94 10.59 -14.98
CA ASP A 179 18.17 11.85 -14.27
C ASP A 179 17.06 12.88 -14.56
N PRO A 180 16.73 13.76 -13.59
CA PRO A 180 15.69 14.78 -13.74
C PRO A 180 15.88 15.71 -14.95
N GLY A 181 17.13 16.07 -15.25
CA GLY A 181 17.45 16.93 -16.38
C GLY A 181 17.10 16.28 -17.73
N ASN A 182 17.33 14.97 -17.85
CA ASN A 182 17.03 14.20 -19.06
C ASN A 182 15.51 14.01 -19.24
N LEU A 183 14.78 13.75 -18.15
CA LEU A 183 13.31 13.73 -18.18
C LEU A 183 12.72 15.07 -18.61
N THR A 184 13.23 16.18 -18.09
CA THR A 184 12.74 17.52 -18.42
C THR A 184 12.94 17.87 -19.90
N ASP A 185 14.08 17.48 -20.47
CA ASP A 185 14.40 17.71 -21.88
C ASP A 185 13.46 16.92 -22.82
N ARG A 186 13.10 15.69 -22.44
CA ARG A 186 12.19 14.84 -23.22
C ARG A 186 10.70 15.21 -23.10
N LEU A 187 10.35 16.10 -22.17
CA LEU A 187 8.99 16.63 -22.00
C LEU A 187 8.75 17.93 -22.80
N ARG A 188 9.80 18.51 -23.42
CA ARG A 188 9.71 19.66 -24.33
C ARG A 188 9.42 19.23 -25.77
#